data_AF-A0A7V4UZT3-F1
#
_entry.id   AF-A0A7V4UZT3-F1
#
_cell.length_a   1.000
_cell.length_b   1.000
_cell.length_c   1.000
_cell.angle_alpha   90.00
_cell.angle_beta   90.00
_cell.angle_gamma   90.00
#
_symmetry.space_group_name_H-M   'P 1'
#
loop_
_entity.id
_entity.type
_entity.pdbx_description
1 polymer ?
#
loop_
_entity_poly.entity_id
_entity_poly.type
_entity_poly.pdbx_seq_one_letter_code
_entity_poly.pdbx_strand_id
1 'polypeptide(L)' 'KSVSEAIKIFQNTDLPYPKAKKFVTGCQKSCCRHALMKLFDMTYFGEFDLPEIARLIAIRDSKLSKFIEDIKG' A
#
# COMPACT_ATOMS: atom_id res chain seq x y z
N LYS A 1 -10.55 -6.70 12.57
CA LYS A 1 -11.51 -5.75 11.95
C LYS A 1 -11.58 -6.06 10.46
N SER A 2 -12.73 -5.81 9.83
CA SER A 2 -12.86 -5.98 8.38
C SER A 2 -12.08 -4.91 7.62
N VAL A 3 -11.87 -5.12 6.31
CA VAL A 3 -11.21 -4.14 5.43
C VAL A 3 -11.98 -2.81 5.40
N SER A 4 -13.31 -2.86 5.34
CA SER A 4 -14.17 -1.67 5.35
C SER A 4 -14.06 -0.87 6.66
N GLU A 5 -14.00 -1.57 7.80
CA GLU A 5 -13.77 -0.92 9.10
C GLU A 5 -12.38 -0.29 9.19
N ALA A 6 -11.35 -0.97 8.66
CA ALA A 6 -9.99 -0.45 8.63
C ALA A 6 -9.91 0.87 7.84
N ILE A 7 -10.58 0.94 6.68
CA ILE A 7 -10.66 2.14 5.84
C ILE A 7 -11.34 3.27 6.61
N LYS A 8 -12.51 3.02 7.22
CA LYS A 8 -13.23 4.04 8.01
C LYS A 8 -12.40 4.57 9.17
N ILE A 9 -11.66 3.69 9.84
CA ILE A 9 -10.77 4.09 10.94
C ILE A 9 -9.64 4.96 10.40
N PHE A 10 -8.96 4.55 9.32
CA PHE A 10 -7.86 5.34 8.77
C PHE A 10 -8.31 6.69 8.19
N GLN A 11 -9.53 6.79 7.63
CA GLN A 11 -10.08 8.04 7.09
C GLN A 11 -10.47 9.07 8.15
N ASN A 12 -10.81 8.63 9.36
CA ASN A 12 -11.35 9.50 10.41
C ASN A 12 -10.44 9.57 11.65
N THR A 13 -9.17 9.16 11.52
CA THR A 13 -8.25 9.12 12.66
C THR A 13 -7.23 10.25 12.61
N ASP A 14 -7.17 11.01 13.70
CA ASP A 14 -6.08 11.97 13.96
C ASP A 14 -4.84 11.28 14.56
N LEU A 15 -4.89 9.95 14.72
CA LEU A 15 -3.80 9.20 15.32
C LEU A 15 -2.67 8.98 14.31
N PRO A 16 -1.41 9.13 14.73
CA PRO A 16 -0.28 8.78 13.88
C PRO A 16 -0.33 7.29 13.51
N TYR A 17 0.13 6.98 12.29
CA TYR A 17 0.07 5.64 11.70
C TYR A 17 0.40 4.47 12.66
N PRO A 18 1.45 4.51 13.52
CA PRO A 18 1.75 3.42 14.43
C PRO A 18 0.60 3.11 15.41
N LYS A 19 -0.10 4.16 15.88
CA LYS A 19 -1.24 4.03 16.80
C LYS A 19 -2.50 3.59 16.05
N ALA A 20 -2.78 4.18 14.88
CA ALA A 20 -3.90 3.78 14.04
C ALA A 20 -3.78 2.31 13.58
N LYS A 21 -2.59 1.87 13.18
CA LYS A 21 -2.27 0.48 12.84
C LYS A 21 -2.57 -0.48 14.00
N LYS A 22 -2.12 -0.13 15.22
CA LYS A 22 -2.37 -0.94 16.42
C LYS A 22 -3.87 -1.04 16.72
N PHE A 23 -4.61 0.04 16.51
CA PHE A 23 -6.06 0.08 16.69
C PHE A 23 -6.82 -0.78 15.66
N VAL A 24 -6.39 -0.78 14.40
CA VAL A 24 -7.00 -1.56 13.31
C VAL A 24 -6.71 -3.06 13.44
N THR A 25 -5.46 -3.41 13.74
CA THR A 25 -4.99 -4.81 13.69
C THR A 25 -4.94 -5.51 15.04
N GLY A 26 -4.88 -4.77 16.15
CA GLY A 26 -4.50 -5.32 17.45
C GLY A 26 -3.07 -5.88 17.48
N CYS A 27 -2.28 -5.68 16.43
CA CYS A 27 -1.01 -6.37 16.21
C CYS A 27 0.18 -5.41 16.35
N GLN A 28 1.18 -5.82 17.13
CA GLN A 28 2.44 -5.08 17.28
C GLN A 28 3.53 -5.52 16.29
N LYS A 29 3.30 -6.60 15.53
CA LYS A 29 4.29 -7.16 14.58
C LYS A 29 4.39 -6.32 13.30
N SER A 30 5.54 -6.37 12.64
CA SER A 30 5.80 -5.64 11.38
C SER A 30 5.12 -6.24 10.15
N CYS A 31 4.61 -7.48 10.23
CA CYS A 31 4.03 -8.23 9.11
C CYS A 31 2.92 -7.49 8.36
N CYS A 32 2.12 -6.66 9.05
CA CYS A 32 1.02 -5.92 8.43
C CYS A 32 1.41 -4.48 8.02
N ARG A 33 2.66 -4.05 8.28
CA ARG A 33 3.09 -2.65 8.13
C ARG A 33 2.95 -2.17 6.68
N HIS A 34 3.56 -2.85 5.71
CA HIS A 34 3.54 -2.39 4.32
C HIS A 34 2.13 -2.29 3.72
N ALA A 35 1.27 -3.29 3.96
CA ALA A 35 -0.09 -3.31 3.44
C ALA A 35 -0.97 -2.20 4.04
N LEU A 36 -0.85 -1.96 5.35
CA LEU A 36 -1.63 -0.94 6.03
C LEU A 36 -1.09 0.47 5.81
N MET A 37 0.20 0.61 5.55
CA MET A 37 0.80 1.90 5.22
C MET A 37 0.25 2.41 3.89
N LYS A 38 0.12 1.55 2.87
CA LYS A 38 -0.57 1.91 1.62
C LYS A 38 -2.02 2.36 1.83
N LEU A 39 -2.77 1.66 2.69
CA LEU A 39 -4.14 2.07 3.04
C LEU A 39 -4.20 3.41 3.79
N PHE A 40 -3.20 3.68 4.63
CA PHE A 40 -3.07 4.95 5.35
C PHE A 40 -2.65 6.10 4.42
N ASP A 41 -1.72 5.86 3.50
CA ASP A 41 -1.27 6.86 2.53
C ASP A 41 -2.43 7.26 1.59
N MET A 42 -3.22 6.28 1.13
CA MET A 42 -4.44 6.53 0.35
C MET A 42 -5.49 7.36 1.08
N THR A 43 -5.48 7.35 2.42
CA THR A 43 -6.45 8.11 3.23
C THR A 43 -5.96 9.52 3.57
N TYR A 44 -4.65 9.77 3.54
CA TYR A 44 -4.07 11.12 3.71
C TYR A 44 -4.01 11.94 2.41
N PHE A 45 -3.82 11.28 1.26
CA PHE A 45 -3.65 11.98 -0.02
C PHE A 45 -4.91 12.03 -0.90
N GLY A 46 -5.99 11.33 -0.52
CA GLY A 46 -7.34 11.51 -1.10
C GLY A 46 -7.53 11.11 -2.57
N GLU A 47 -6.46 11.00 -3.35
CA GLU A 47 -6.51 10.55 -4.74
C GLU A 47 -5.52 9.41 -4.94
N PHE A 48 -5.98 8.34 -5.60
CA PHE A 48 -5.05 7.38 -6.16
C PHE A 48 -4.23 8.12 -7.21
N ASP A 49 -2.92 8.19 -7.02
CA ASP A 49 -1.99 8.62 -8.08
C ASP A 49 -1.96 7.52 -9.16
N LEU A 50 -3.04 7.44 -9.93
CA LEU A 50 -3.19 6.54 -11.07
C LEU A 50 -2.05 6.70 -12.08
N PRO A 51 -1.52 7.93 -12.33
CA PRO A 51 -0.29 8.11 -13.10
C PRO A 51 0.92 7.36 -12.52
N GLU A 52 1.21 7.49 -11.22
CA GLU A 52 2.34 6.78 -10.60
C GLU A 52 2.11 5.26 -10.55
N ILE A 53 0.88 4.81 -10.32
CA ILE A 53 0.52 3.40 -10.40
C ILE A 53 0.78 2.85 -11.82
N ALA A 54 0.34 3.58 -12.85
CA ALA A 54 0.57 3.20 -14.24
C ALA A 54 2.08 3.19 -14.57
N ARG A 55 2.83 4.17 -14.09
CA ARG A 55 4.29 4.26 -14.24
C ARG A 55 5.00 3.08 -13.58
N LEU A 56 4.61 2.70 -12.36
CA LEU A 56 5.18 1.56 -11.64
C LEU A 56 4.89 0.22 -12.34
N ILE A 57 3.70 0.06 -12.93
CA ILE A 57 3.35 -1.12 -13.74
C ILE A 57 4.25 -1.19 -14.99
N ALA A 58 4.41 -0.08 -15.72
CA ALA A 58 5.26 -0.03 -16.92
C ALA A 58 6.73 -0.36 -16.60
N ILE A 59 7.26 0.11 -15.47
CA ILE A 59 8.63 -0.21 -15.03
C ILE A 59 8.78 -1.71 -14.74
N ARG A 60 7.80 -2.33 -14.07
CA ARG A 60 7.81 -3.77 -13.79
C ARG A 60 7.80 -4.57 -15.08
N ASP A 61 6.91 -4.22 -16.01
CA ASP A 61 6.74 -4.97 -17.26
C ASP A 61 7.98 -4.84 -18.15
N SER A 62 8.59 -3.65 -18.21
CA SER A 62 9.88 -3.44 -18.90
C SER A 62 11.01 -4.28 -18.29
N LYS A 63 11.09 -4.36 -16.96
CA LYS A 63 12.08 -5.22 -16.28
C LYS A 63 11.84 -6.71 -16.55
N LEU A 64 10.58 -7.13 -16.57
CA LEU A 64 10.21 -8.50 -16.87
C LEU A 64 10.55 -8.86 -18.33
N SER A 65 10.28 -7.98 -19.28
CA SER A 65 10.65 -8.16 -20.68
C SER A 65 12.17 -8.32 -20.84
N LYS A 66 12.96 -7.44 -20.22
CA LYS A 66 14.43 -7.56 -20.22
C LYS A 66 14.91 -8.88 -19.63
N PHE A 67 14.35 -9.28 -18.49
CA PHE A 67 14.71 -10.56 -17.86
C PHE A 67 14.37 -11.76 -18.75
N ILE A 68 13.24 -11.73 -19.47
CA ILE A 68 12.87 -12.78 -20.43
C ILE A 68 13.80 -12.79 -21.65
N GLU A 69 14.22 -11.61 -22.14
CA GLU A 69 15.21 -11.50 -23.21
C GLU A 69 16.57 -12.05 -22.78
N ASP A 70 17.01 -11.73 -21.56
CA ASP A 70 18.26 -12.22 -20.97
C ASP A 70 18.25 -13.75 -20.77
N ILE A 71 17.09 -14.36 -20.51
CA ILE A 71 16.93 -15.83 -20.40
C ILE A 71 16.87 -16.53 -21.76
N LYS A 72 16.39 -15.83 -22.80
CA LYS A 72 16.28 -16.37 -24.16
C LYS A 72 17.59 -16.27 -24.96
N GLY A 73 18.59 -15.57 -24.43
CA GLY A 73 19.95 -15.51 -24.95
C GLY A 73 20.73 -16.79 -24.72
#